data_AF-A0A1J4LZM5-F1
#
_entry.id   AF-A0A1J4LZM5-F1
#
_cell.length_a   1.000
_cell.length_b   1.000
_cell.length_c   1.000
_cell.angle_alpha   90.00
_cell.angle_beta   90.00
_cell.angle_gamma   90.00
#
_symmetry.space_group_name_H-M   'P 1'
#
loop_
_entity.id
_entity.type
_entity.pdbx_description
1 polymer ?
#
loop_
_entity_poly.entity_id
_entity_poly.type
_entity_poly.pdbx_seq_one_letter_code
_entity_poly.pdbx_strand_id
1 'polypeptide(L)' 'MAVTTTDWTDPIACPFCGDELASPGAGFVDHIHESATCEAEFEFWRENIGDDVVGEWAG' A
#
# COMPACT_ATOMS: atom_id res chain seq x y z
N MET A 1 -7.55 19.12 -15.88
CA MET A 1 -7.58 17.66 -15.81
C MET A 1 -7.52 17.30 -14.34
N ALA A 2 -8.49 16.54 -13.82
CA ALA A 2 -8.58 16.25 -12.39
C ALA A 2 -7.44 15.32 -11.98
N VAL A 3 -6.57 15.80 -11.08
CA VAL A 3 -5.63 14.94 -10.35
C VAL A 3 -6.51 14.11 -9.42
N THR A 4 -6.77 12.86 -9.75
CA THR A 4 -7.26 11.90 -8.75
C THR A 4 -6.08 11.58 -7.85
N THR A 5 -5.72 12.52 -6.97
CA THR A 5 -5.14 12.14 -5.69
C THR A 5 -6.18 11.19 -5.12
N THR A 6 -5.86 9.88 -5.10
CA THR A 6 -6.45 9.01 -4.11
C THR A 6 -6.18 9.73 -2.81
N ASP A 7 -7.19 10.42 -2.32
CA ASP A 7 -7.14 11.02 -1.01
C ASP A 7 -6.98 9.79 -0.11
N TRP A 8 -5.79 9.63 0.45
CA TRP A 8 -5.48 8.59 1.44
C TRP A 8 -6.27 8.96 2.72
N THR A 9 -7.61 8.99 2.61
CA THR A 9 -8.53 9.53 3.60
C THR A 9 -8.78 8.52 4.72
N ASP A 10 -8.48 7.23 4.47
CA ASP A 10 -8.57 6.16 5.47
C ASP A 10 -7.16 5.62 5.77
N PRO A 11 -6.38 6.30 6.64
CA PRO A 11 -5.04 5.86 7.04
C PRO A 11 -5.05 4.53 7.80
N ILE A 12 -6.23 3.98 8.09
CA ILE A 12 -6.43 2.75 8.84
C ILE A 12 -6.98 1.62 7.97
N ALA A 13 -7.09 1.74 6.64
CA ALA A 13 -7.54 0.62 5.81
C ALA A 13 -6.36 -0.03 5.07
N CYS A 14 -6.33 -1.36 5.00
CA CYS A 14 -5.34 -2.10 4.22
C CYS A 14 -5.59 -1.84 2.72
N PRO A 15 -4.59 -1.37 1.95
CA PRO A 15 -4.79 -1.01 0.54
C PRO A 15 -5.00 -2.22 -0.38
N PHE A 16 -4.72 -3.44 0.08
CA PHE A 16 -4.85 -4.67 -0.71
C PHE A 16 -6.19 -5.36 -0.52
N CYS A 17 -6.61 -5.54 0.74
CA CYS A 17 -7.84 -6.24 1.09
C CYS A 17 -8.98 -5.33 1.55
N GLY A 18 -8.68 -4.06 1.89
CA GLY A 18 -9.65 -3.10 2.41
C GLY A 18 -9.99 -3.26 3.90
N ASP A 19 -9.31 -4.15 4.62
CA ASP A 19 -9.61 -4.44 6.03
C ASP A 19 -9.13 -3.33 6.98
N GLU A 20 -9.74 -3.22 8.16
CA GLU A 20 -9.40 -2.18 9.13
C GLU A 20 -8.13 -2.57 9.91
N LEU A 21 -7.14 -1.68 9.87
CA LEU A 21 -5.85 -1.79 10.52
C LEU A 21 -5.88 -1.09 11.87
N ALA A 22 -5.24 -1.70 12.86
CA ALA A 22 -5.09 -1.12 14.19
C ALA A 22 -4.31 0.21 14.17
N SER A 23 -3.46 0.44 13.18
CA SER A 23 -2.71 1.68 13.01
C SER A 23 -2.19 1.84 11.57
N PRO A 24 -2.08 3.08 11.06
CA PRO A 24 -1.34 3.36 9.84
C PRO A 24 0.10 2.84 9.95
N GLY A 25 0.56 2.12 8.94
CA GLY A 25 1.94 1.62 8.87
C GLY A 25 2.22 0.41 9.76
N ALA A 26 2.27 0.58 11.09
CA ALA A 26 2.58 -0.54 11.99
C ALA A 26 1.50 -1.62 11.99
N GLY A 27 0.22 -1.21 11.97
CA GLY A 27 -0.90 -2.16 11.82
C GLY A 27 -0.95 -2.78 10.43
N PHE A 28 -0.49 -2.07 9.40
CA PHE A 28 -0.32 -2.65 8.06
C PHE A 28 0.75 -3.76 8.04
N VAL A 29 1.94 -3.50 8.60
CA VAL A 29 3.04 -4.49 8.67
C VAL A 29 2.64 -5.72 9.47
N ASP A 30 1.89 -5.53 10.56
CA ASP A 30 1.35 -6.63 11.35
C ASP A 30 0.33 -7.45 10.52
N HIS A 31 -0.62 -6.76 9.87
CA HIS A 31 -1.67 -7.39 9.05
C HIS A 31 -1.12 -8.20 7.87
N ILE A 32 -0.07 -7.73 7.18
CA ILE A 32 0.53 -8.51 6.08
C ILE A 32 1.21 -9.78 6.59
N HIS A 33 1.81 -9.79 7.79
CA HIS A 33 2.39 -11.00 8.36
C HIS A 33 1.34 -12.00 8.83
N GLU A 34 0.14 -11.55 9.20
CA GLU A 34 -0.97 -12.43 9.55
C GLU A 34 -1.71 -12.98 8.32
N SER A 35 -1.59 -12.32 7.15
CA SER A 35 -2.32 -12.66 5.92
C SER A 35 -1.37 -12.93 4.76
N ALA A 36 -1.15 -14.21 4.44
CA ALA A 36 -0.29 -14.63 3.33
C ALA A 36 -0.70 -14.04 1.96
N THR A 37 -1.99 -13.73 1.77
CA THR A 37 -2.47 -13.06 0.56
C THR A 37 -2.00 -11.59 0.52
N CYS A 38 -2.10 -10.86 1.63
CA CYS A 38 -1.64 -9.48 1.69
C CYS A 38 -0.11 -9.38 1.66
N GLU A 39 0.59 -10.38 2.22
CA GLU A 39 2.04 -10.51 2.10
C GLU A 39 2.47 -10.66 0.64
N ALA A 40 1.89 -11.61 -0.09
CA ALA A 40 2.23 -11.85 -1.49
C ALA A 40 1.92 -10.64 -2.39
N GLU A 41 0.78 -9.99 -2.18
CA GLU A 41 0.42 -8.76 -2.92
C GLU A 41 1.36 -7.61 -2.58
N PHE A 42 1.81 -7.49 -1.31
CA PHE A 42 2.80 -6.49 -0.90
C PHE A 42 4.18 -6.76 -1.50
N GLU A 43 4.64 -8.02 -1.51
CA GLU A 43 5.88 -8.40 -2.15
C GLU A 43 5.84 -8.11 -3.65
N PHE A 44 4.77 -8.55 -4.33
CA PHE A 44 4.55 -8.26 -5.74
C PHE A 44 4.50 -6.76 -6.02
N TRP A 45 3.77 -6.00 -5.20
CA TRP A 45 3.73 -4.55 -5.29
C TRP A 45 5.13 -3.96 -5.11
N ARG A 46 5.92 -4.40 -4.13
CA ARG A 46 7.29 -3.91 -3.90
C ARG A 46 8.22 -4.21 -5.09
N GLU A 47 8.05 -5.37 -5.71
CA GLU A 47 8.80 -5.79 -6.88
C GLU A 47 8.45 -4.97 -8.13
N ASN A 48 7.19 -4.56 -8.30
CA ASN A 48 6.74 -3.81 -9.48
C ASN A 48 6.77 -2.28 -9.29
N ILE A 49 6.45 -1.77 -8.10
CA ILE A 49 6.39 -0.32 -7.79
C ILE A 49 7.77 0.25 -7.47
N GLY A 50 8.75 -0.60 -7.11
CA GLY A 50 10.16 -0.20 -7.12
C GLY A 50 10.63 0.32 -8.49
N ASP A 51 9.97 -0.10 -9.58
CA ASP A 51 10.23 0.36 -10.94
C ASP A 51 9.45 1.65 -11.27
N ASP A 52 8.17 1.73 -10.88
CA ASP A 52 7.28 2.87 -11.19
C ASP A 52 7.46 4.11 -10.28
N VAL A 53 7.96 3.98 -9.04
CA VAL A 53 8.19 5.14 -8.14
C VAL A 53 9.51 5.84 -8.40
N VAL A 54 10.48 5.19 -9.07
CA VAL A 54 11.79 5.77 -9.40
C VAL A 54 11.75 6.56 -10.72
N GLY A 55 10.72 6.40 -11.56
CA GLY A 55 10.61 7.07 -12.86
C GLY A 55 10.10 8.51 -12.82
N GLU A 56 9.08 8.82 -12.00
CA GLU A 56 8.35 10.09 -12.10
C GLU A 56 8.75 11.16 -11.06
N TRP A 57 9.80 10.91 -10.26
CA TRP A 57 10.44 11.92 -9.41
C TRP A 57 11.90 12.21 -9.81
N ALA A 58 12.22 12.05 -11.10
CA ALA A 58 13.46 12.54 -11.69
C ALA A 58 13.21 13.80 -12.54
N GLY A 59 12.90 14.92 -11.86
CA GLY A 59 13.18 16.28 -12.37
C GLY A 59 12.07 16.99 -13.12
#